data_AF-A0A3D0NL56-F1
#
_entry.id   AF-A0A3D0NL56-F1
#
_cell.length_a   1.000
_cell.length_b   1.000
_cell.length_c   1.000
_cell.angle_alpha   90.00
_cell.angle_beta   90.00
_cell.angle_gamma   90.00
#
_symmetry.space_group_name_H-M   'P 1'
#
loop_
_entity.id
_entity.type
_entity.pdbx_description
1 polymer ?
#
loop_
_entity_poly.entity_id
_entity_poly.type
_entity_poly.pdbx_seq_one_letter_code
_entity_poly.pdbx_strand_id
1 'polypeptide(L)' 'MSVEPPDRKLLRLEVRNAETPIERKPPWIKTRARMGPEYTALKGLVKREGLHTVCEEAGCPNIFECWEDRE' A
#
# COMPACT_ATOMS: atom_id res chain seq x y z
N MET A 1 -18.07 1.87 22.69
CA MET A 1 -17.36 1.19 21.59
C MET A 1 -16.57 0.06 22.20
N SER A 2 -17.12 -1.15 22.19
CA SER A 2 -16.47 -2.34 22.73
C SER A 2 -15.31 -2.71 21.82
N VAL A 3 -14.08 -2.48 22.31
CA VAL A 3 -12.87 -3.02 21.68
C VAL A 3 -12.93 -4.53 21.91
N GLU A 4 -13.27 -5.29 20.87
CA GLU A 4 -13.08 -6.74 20.90
C GLU A 4 -11.61 -7.02 21.27
N PRO A 5 -11.33 -8.01 22.13
CA PRO A 5 -9.96 -8.33 22.46
C PRO A 5 -9.21 -8.69 21.17
N PRO A 6 -7.96 -8.22 20.98
CA PRO A 6 -7.20 -8.53 19.77
C PRO A 6 -7.20 -10.04 19.61
N ASP A 7 -7.60 -10.53 18.43
CA ASP A 7 -7.71 -11.95 18.15
C ASP A 7 -6.34 -12.61 18.39
N ARG A 8 -6.15 -13.15 19.60
CA ARG A 8 -4.88 -13.74 20.07
C ARG A 8 -4.42 -14.86 19.15
N LYS A 9 -5.34 -15.44 18.37
CA LYS A 9 -5.03 -16.43 17.33
C LYS A 9 -4.25 -15.78 16.18
N LEU A 10 -4.69 -14.63 15.67
CA LEU A 10 -4.01 -13.93 14.58
C LEU A 10 -2.63 -13.43 15.02
N LEU A 11 -2.53 -12.83 16.21
CA LEU A 11 -1.24 -12.36 16.75
C LEU A 11 -0.21 -13.49 16.83
N ARG A 12 -0.62 -14.69 17.26
CA ARG A 12 0.28 -15.87 17.28
C ARG A 12 0.77 -16.23 15.88
N LEU A 13 -0.10 -16.15 14.86
CA LEU A 13 0.26 -16.46 13.49
C LEU A 13 1.20 -15.40 12.90
N GLU A 14 1.00 -14.12 13.20
CA GLU A 14 1.87 -13.03 12.77
C GLU A 14 3.29 -13.17 13.34
N VAL A 15 3.42 -13.53 14.62
CA VAL A 15 4.72 -13.82 15.25
C VAL A 15 5.42 -14.96 14.53
N ARG A 16 4.71 -16.06 14.23
CA ARG A 16 5.29 -17.19 13.49
C ARG A 16 5.65 -16.83 12.05
N ASN A 17 4.84 -16.02 11.37
CA ASN A 17 5.14 -15.56 10.01
C ASN A 17 6.42 -14.73 9.98
N ALA A 18 6.67 -13.90 11.01
CA ALA A 18 7.88 -13.09 11.13
C ALA A 18 9.17 -13.89 11.37
N GLU A 19 9.07 -15.16 11.79
CA GLU A 19 10.23 -16.08 11.88
C GLU A 19 10.75 -16.48 10.49
N THR A 20 9.91 -16.38 9.44
CA THR A 20 10.32 -16.59 8.06
C THR A 20 10.90 -15.28 7.51
N PRO A 21 12.17 -15.26 7.06
CA PRO A 21 12.78 -14.03 6.55
C PRO A 21 12.12 -13.61 5.24
N ILE A 22 11.95 -12.30 5.06
CA ILE A 22 11.37 -11.72 3.84
C ILE A 22 12.16 -12.15 2.61
N GLU A 23 11.47 -12.75 1.64
CA GLU A 23 12.09 -13.23 0.42
C GLU A 23 12.55 -12.07 -0.48
N ARG A 24 13.67 -12.29 -1.16
CA ARG A 24 14.09 -11.37 -2.20
C ARG A 24 13.11 -11.44 -3.36
N LYS A 25 12.56 -10.28 -3.73
CA LYS A 25 11.72 -10.16 -4.91
C LYS A 25 12.49 -10.60 -6.16
N PRO A 26 11.89 -11.40 -7.06
CA PRO A 26 12.51 -11.83 -8.29
C PRO A 26 12.75 -10.64 -9.25
N PRO A 27 13.69 -10.76 -10.21
CA PRO A 27 14.13 -9.63 -11.04
C PRO A 27 13.05 -9.06 -11.98
N TRP A 28 11.95 -9.77 -12.21
CA TRP A 28 10.82 -9.30 -13.02
C TRP A 28 9.79 -8.48 -12.23
N ILE A 29 9.78 -8.55 -10.89
CA ILE A 29 8.90 -7.70 -10.06
C ILE A 29 9.61 -6.39 -9.78
N LYS A 30 9.35 -5.39 -10.63
CA LYS A 30 9.94 -4.05 -10.54
C LYS A 30 8.88 -2.99 -10.78
N THR A 31 8.84 -1.99 -9.92
CA THR A 31 7.97 -0.82 -10.07
C THR A 31 8.61 0.19 -11.03
N ARG A 32 7.80 0.73 -11.94
CA ARG A 32 8.16 1.92 -12.74
C ARG A 32 7.69 3.17 -11.99
N ALA A 33 8.54 3.72 -11.15
CA ALA A 33 8.23 4.94 -10.43
C ALA A 33 8.34 6.16 -11.36
N ARG A 34 7.20 6.68 -11.83
CA ARG A 34 7.09 7.99 -12.46
C ARG A 34 6.33 8.91 -11.51
N MET A 35 7.01 9.92 -10.98
CA MET A 35 6.38 10.95 -10.17
C MET A 35 6.13 12.17 -11.06
N GLY A 36 5.18 12.03 -11.99
CA GLY A 36 4.83 13.08 -12.91
C GLY A 36 3.83 14.09 -12.34
N PRO A 37 3.41 15.06 -13.17
CA PRO A 37 2.46 16.09 -12.76
C PRO A 37 1.11 15.49 -12.37
N GLU A 38 0.64 14.44 -13.06
CA GLU A 38 -0.65 13.82 -12.80
C GLU A 38 -0.67 13.07 -11.46
N TYR A 39 0.36 12.27 -11.17
CA TYR A 39 0.54 11.66 -9.84
C TYR A 39 0.49 12.72 -8.73
N THR A 40 1.21 13.82 -8.90
CA THR A 40 1.31 14.89 -7.90
C THR A 40 -0.03 15.63 -7.73
N ALA A 41 -0.72 15.89 -8.84
CA ALA A 41 -2.03 16.53 -8.84
C ALA A 41 -3.08 15.67 -8.12
N LEU A 42 -3.14 14.36 -8.43
CA LEU A 42 -4.08 13.43 -7.82
C LEU A 42 -3.79 13.23 -6.33
N LYS A 43 -2.52 13.08 -5.95
CA LYS A 43 -2.09 13.06 -4.55
C LYS A 43 -2.52 14.30 -3.78
N GLY A 44 -2.34 15.46 -4.40
CA GLY A 44 -2.77 16.74 -3.84
C GLY A 44 -4.29 16.79 -3.66
N LEU A 45 -5.05 16.31 -4.64
CA LEU A 45 -6.51 16.27 -4.59
C LEU A 45 -7.01 15.38 -3.46
N VAL A 46 -6.57 14.11 -3.42
CA VAL A 46 -6.96 13.15 -2.38
C VAL A 46 -6.73 13.72 -0.98
N LYS A 47 -5.54 14.31 -0.75
CA LYS A 47 -5.20 14.93 0.53
C LYS A 47 -6.06 16.16 0.85
N ARG A 48 -6.32 17.05 -0.11
CA ARG A 48 -7.11 18.27 0.11
C ARG A 48 -8.56 17.96 0.45
N GLU A 49 -9.13 16.93 -0.19
CA GLU A 49 -10.50 16.49 0.04
C GLU A 49 -10.65 15.58 1.26
N GLY A 50 -9.54 15.25 1.96
CA GLY A 50 -9.57 14.33 3.10
C GLY A 50 -10.01 12.91 2.73
N LEU A 51 -9.71 12.48 1.50
CA LEU A 51 -10.07 11.16 0.99
C LEU A 51 -8.96 10.15 1.23
N HIS A 52 -9.35 8.87 1.21
CA HIS A 52 -8.43 7.73 1.24
C HIS A 52 -8.60 6.90 -0.02
N THR A 53 -7.50 6.31 -0.49
CA THR A 53 -7.53 5.40 -1.63
C THR A 53 -6.91 4.07 -1.26
N VAL A 54 -7.44 2.97 -1.81
CA VAL A 54 -6.80 1.65 -1.69
C VAL A 54 -5.40 1.65 -2.30
N CYS A 55 -5.14 2.52 -3.28
CA CYS A 55 -3.82 2.69 -3.89
C CYS A 55 -2.76 3.08 -2.84
N GLU A 56 -3.09 3.97 -1.91
CA GLU A 56 -2.19 4.43 -0.84
C GLU A 56 -2.25 3.51 0.38
N GLU A 57 -3.43 3.22 0.91
CA GLU A 57 -3.60 2.51 2.18
C GLU A 57 -3.13 1.05 2.12
N ALA A 58 -3.26 0.39 0.95
CA ALA A 58 -2.78 -0.98 0.76
C ALA A 58 -1.31 -1.05 0.29
N GLY A 59 -0.63 0.09 0.10
CA GLY A 59 0.75 0.12 -0.37
C GLY A 59 0.94 -0.47 -1.77
N CYS A 60 0.01 -0.19 -2.70
CA CYS A 60 0.03 -0.79 -4.03
C CYS A 60 1.29 -0.36 -4.82
N PRO A 61 2.10 -1.29 -5.35
CA PRO A 61 3.34 -0.96 -6.07
C PRO A 61 3.10 -0.27 -7.42
N ASN A 62 1.85 -0.24 -7.92
CA ASN A 62 1.47 0.36 -9.21
C ASN A 62 0.95 1.79 -9.07
N ILE A 63 0.98 2.38 -7.87
CA ILE A 63 0.41 3.72 -7.62
C ILE A 63 0.97 4.80 -8.57
N PHE A 64 2.26 4.70 -8.94
CA PHE A 64 2.91 5.66 -9.84
C PHE A 64 2.51 5.52 -11.30
N GLU A 65 2.04 4.34 -11.70
CA GLU A 65 1.57 4.06 -13.06
C GLU A 65 0.10 4.46 -13.16
N CYS A 66 -0.76 3.88 -12.31
CA CYS A 66 -2.19 4.14 -12.36
C CYS A 66 -2.57 5.62 -12.19
N TRP A 67 -1.88 6.35 -11.30
CA TRP A 67 -2.18 7.77 -11.06
C TRP A 67 -1.60 8.69 -12.13
N GLU A 68 -0.57 8.24 -12.86
CA GLU A 68 -0.01 9.01 -13.95
C GLU A 68 -0.82 8.81 -15.24
N ASP A 69 -1.28 7.59 -15.51
CA ASP A 69 -2.00 7.26 -16.73
C ASP A 69 -3.46 7.78 -16.72
N ARG A 70 -4.07 7.93 -15.55
CA ARG A 70 -5.44 8.46 -15.35
C ARG A 70 -6.52 7.84 -16.27
N GLU A 71 -6.41 6.55 -16.54
CA GLU A 71 -7.43 5.76 -17.25
C GLU A 71 -8.65 5.44 -16.38
#